data_AF-A0A5C5ZEH7-F1
#
_entry.id   AF-A0A5C5ZEH7-F1
#
_cell.length_a   1.000
_cell.length_b   1.000
_cell.length_c   1.000
_cell.angle_alpha   90.00
_cell.angle_beta   90.00
_cell.angle_gamma   90.00
#
_symmetry.space_group_name_H-M   'P 1'
#
loop_
_entity.id
_entity.type
_entity.pdbx_description
1 polymer ?
#
loop_
_entity_poly.entity_id
_entity_poly.type
_entity_poly.pdbx_seq_one_letter_code
_entity_poly.pdbx_strand_id
1 'polypeptide(L)' 'MASTNRYSAEVSLRLIVGDSSYGLSHLGPREFIVRGTCPTIEAGNAEIEVNVDGRNQTTQVFLPHGVPGPDVRVLYL' A
#
# COMPACT_ATOMS: atom_id res chain seq x y z
N MET A 1 -33.24 16.38 16.30
CA MET A 1 -32.03 15.59 16.62
C MET A 1 -31.39 15.17 15.31
N ALA A 2 -30.28 15.80 14.91
CA ALA A 2 -29.56 15.40 13.71
C ALA A 2 -28.64 14.21 14.07
N SER A 3 -28.97 13.02 13.58
CA SER A 3 -28.06 11.87 13.61
C SER A 3 -26.84 12.22 12.78
N THR A 4 -25.74 12.54 13.43
CA THR A 4 -24.47 12.80 12.75
C THR A 4 -23.82 11.44 12.54
N ASN A 5 -24.21 10.76 11.47
CA ASN A 5 -23.64 9.48 11.08
C ASN A 5 -22.18 9.72 10.60
N ARG A 6 -21.23 9.81 11.54
CA ARG A 6 -19.80 9.87 11.23
C ARG A 6 -19.34 8.46 10.87
N TYR A 7 -19.37 8.13 9.59
CA TYR A 7 -18.63 7.01 9.04
C TYR A 7 -17.15 7.40 8.97
N SER A 8 -16.44 7.39 10.10
CA SER A 8 -14.98 7.43 10.09
C SER A 8 -14.48 5.99 10.12
N ALA A 9 -13.97 5.51 9.00
CA ALA A 9 -13.20 4.28 8.96
C ALA A 9 -11.71 4.63 8.98
N GLU A 10 -10.94 3.96 9.83
CA GLU A 10 -9.48 4.03 9.77
C GLU A 10 -9.02 3.14 8.62
N VAL A 11 -8.29 3.72 7.67
CA VAL A 11 -7.73 2.99 6.52
C VAL A 11 -6.22 3.12 6.55
N SER A 12 -5.53 1.99 6.58
CA SER A 12 -4.07 1.94 6.45
C SER A 12 -3.69 1.05 5.26
N LEU A 13 -2.77 1.53 4.44
CA LEU A 13 -2.29 0.84 3.25
C LEU A 13 -0.79 0.63 3.39
N ARG A 14 -0.32 -0.61 3.24
CA ARG A 14 1.08 -0.98 3.41
C ARG A 14 1.55 -1.87 2.27
N LEU A 15 2.77 -1.66 1.81
CA LEU A 15 3.54 -2.59 0.99
C LEU A 15 4.52 -3.32 1.91
N ILE A 16 4.55 -4.64 1.81
CA ILE A 16 5.43 -5.52 2.58
C ILE A 16 6.36 -6.21 1.60
N VAL A 17 7.67 -6.08 1.83
CA VAL A 17 8.73 -6.69 1.00
C VAL A 17 9.73 -7.36 1.93
N GLY A 18 9.70 -8.69 2.00
CA GLY A 18 10.42 -9.43 3.04
C GLY A 18 9.97 -8.97 4.43
N ASP A 19 10.92 -8.56 5.28
CA ASP A 19 10.66 -8.07 6.64
C ASP A 19 10.40 -6.56 6.71
N SER A 20 10.41 -5.85 5.57
CA SER A 20 10.21 -4.39 5.51
C SER A 20 8.78 -4.02 5.19
N SER A 21 8.28 -2.95 5.81
CA SER A 21 6.94 -2.41 5.55
C SER A 21 7.01 -0.92 5.21
N TYR A 22 6.30 -0.55 4.15
CA TYR A 22 6.25 0.81 3.62
C TYR A 22 4.81 1.29 3.56
N GLY A 23 4.54 2.49 4.05
CA GLY A 23 3.21 3.10 3.90
C GLY A 23 2.93 3.43 2.44
N LEU A 24 1.69 3.24 2.01
CA LEU A 24 1.22 3.67 0.69
C LEU A 24 0.40 4.96 0.82
N SER A 25 0.62 5.91 -0.08
CA SER A 25 -0.22 7.11 -0.21
C SER A 25 -1.36 6.90 -1.21
N HIS A 26 -1.21 5.91 -2.10
CA HIS A 26 -2.19 5.57 -3.12
C HIS A 26 -2.15 4.07 -3.40
N LEU A 27 -3.34 3.49 -3.62
CA LEU A 27 -3.52 2.13 -4.14
C LEU A 27 -4.66 2.17 -5.17
N GLY A 28 -4.32 1.92 -6.42
CA GLY A 28 -5.24 1.71 -7.52
C GLY A 28 -5.36 0.22 -7.88
N PRO A 29 -6.12 -0.13 -8.94
CA PRO A 29 -6.35 -1.54 -9.30
C PRO A 29 -5.08 -2.33 -9.65
N ARG A 30 -4.06 -1.66 -10.18
CA ARG A 30 -2.79 -2.27 -10.63
C ARG A 30 -1.58 -1.36 -10.36
N GLU A 31 -1.75 -0.36 -9.51
CA GLU A 31 -0.73 0.63 -9.23
C GLU A 31 -0.74 1.07 -7.78
N PHE A 32 0.39 1.50 -7.26
CA PHE A 32 0.48 2.15 -5.95
C PHE A 32 1.56 3.24 -5.95
N ILE A 33 1.57 4.03 -4.88
CA ILE A 33 2.63 5.00 -4.60
C ILE A 33 3.08 4.79 -3.15
N VAL A 34 4.38 4.53 -2.96
CA VAL A 34 4.99 4.47 -1.62
C VAL A 34 5.12 5.88 -1.06
N ARG A 35 4.67 6.06 0.17
CA ARG A 35 4.66 7.34 0.88
C ARG A 35 5.98 7.58 1.60
N GLY A 36 6.53 8.78 1.44
CA GLY A 36 7.70 9.22 2.19
C GLY A 36 8.96 8.44 1.81
N THR A 37 10.09 8.75 2.44
CA THR A 37 11.39 8.18 2.07
C THR A 37 11.41 6.65 2.12
N CYS A 38 11.76 6.04 0.99
CA CYS A 38 11.90 4.61 0.80
C CYS A 38 13.22 4.36 0.05
N PRO A 39 14.06 3.39 0.47
CA PRO A 39 15.17 2.94 -0.35
C PRO A 39 14.64 2.31 -1.66
N THR A 40 15.50 2.18 -2.67
CA THR A 40 15.13 1.43 -3.88
C THR A 40 14.74 0.01 -3.50
N ILE A 41 13.55 -0.42 -3.93
CA ILE A 41 13.06 -1.79 -3.76
C ILE A 41 13.30 -2.51 -5.06
N GLU A 42 14.00 -3.64 -5.01
CA GLU A 42 14.29 -4.46 -6.19
C GLU A 42 13.03 -5.13 -6.76
N ALA A 43 13.13 -5.60 -8.01
CA ALA A 43 12.08 -6.40 -8.61
C ALA A 43 11.88 -7.72 -7.84
N GLY A 44 10.63 -8.14 -7.64
CA GLY A 44 10.33 -9.34 -6.88
C GLY A 44 8.90 -9.45 -6.39
N ASN A 45 8.66 -10.45 -5.54
CA ASN A 45 7.38 -10.65 -4.88
C ASN A 45 7.24 -9.68 -3.72
N ALA A 46 6.02 -9.17 -3.54
CA ALA A 46 5.64 -8.31 -2.44
C ALA A 46 4.22 -8.63 -2.01
N GLU A 47 3.80 -8.03 -0.90
CA GLU A 47 2.43 -8.10 -0.42
C GLU A 47 1.89 -6.69 -0.22
N ILE A 48 0.65 -6.47 -0.63
CA ILE A 48 -0.10 -5.26 -0.32
C ILE A 48 -1.09 -5.61 0.77
N GLU A 49 -0.99 -4.93 1.90
CA GLU A 49 -1.92 -5.06 3.00
C GLU A 49 -2.82 -3.82 3.06
N VAL A 50 -4.13 -4.08 3.08
CA VAL A 50 -5.19 -3.11 3.27
C VAL A 50 -5.85 -3.39 4.61
N ASN A 51 -5.72 -2.45 5.55
CA ASN A 51 -6.47 -2.47 6.79
C ASN A 51 -7.64 -1.49 6.69
N VAL A 52 -8.85 -1.95 7.00
CA VAL A 52 -10.03 -1.10 7.19
C VAL A 52 -10.64 -1.46 8.54
N ASP A 53 -10.63 -0.51 9.49
CA ASP A 53 -11.19 -0.69 10.84
C ASP A 53 -10.69 -1.96 11.53
N GLY A 54 -9.38 -2.23 11.45
CA GLY A 54 -8.77 -3.40 12.08
C GLY A 54 -8.89 -4.70 11.27
N ARG A 55 -9.62 -4.70 10.15
CA ARG A 55 -9.72 -5.88 9.26
C ARG A 55 -8.63 -5.81 8.20
N ASN A 56 -7.71 -6.77 8.24
CA ASN A 56 -6.64 -6.89 7.26
C ASN A 56 -7.07 -7.74 6.07
N GLN A 57 -6.75 -7.25 4.89
CA GLN A 57 -6.72 -8.02 3.66
C GLN A 57 -5.33 -7.90 3.06
N THR A 58 -4.69 -9.04 2.78
CA THR A 58 -3.37 -9.10 2.16
C THR A 58 -3.47 -9.70 0.77
N THR A 59 -2.83 -9.07 -0.20
CA THR A 59 -2.76 -9.52 -1.59
C THR A 59 -1.31 -9.66 -2.00
N GLN A 60 -0.93 -10.84 -2.50
CA GLN A 60 0.39 -11.04 -3.11
C GLN A 60 0.43 -10.37 -4.48
N VAL A 61 1.53 -9.66 -4.74
CA VAL A 61 1.77 -8.95 -6.01
C VAL A 61 3.19 -9.19 -6.48
N PHE A 62 3.40 -9.08 -7.79
CA PHE A 62 4.74 -9.08 -8.37
C PHE A 62 5.11 -7.69 -8.86
N LEU A 63 6.31 -7.23 -8.48
CA LEU A 63 6.91 -5.96 -8.87
C LEU A 63 7.95 -6.23 -9.98
N PRO A 64 7.58 -6.22 -11.27
CA PRO A 64 8.51 -6.56 -12.36
C PRO A 64 9.69 -5.60 -12.48
N HIS A 65 9.57 -4.38 -11.96
CA HIS A 65 10.57 -3.32 -12.05
C HIS A 65 10.96 -2.74 -10.69
N GLY A 66 10.46 -3.34 -9.59
CA GLY A 66 10.69 -2.83 -8.25
C GLY A 66 10.02 -1.47 -7.98
N VAL A 67 10.51 -0.76 -6.95
CA VAL A 67 10.11 0.62 -6.62
C VAL A 67 11.35 1.51 -6.74
N PRO A 68 11.39 2.44 -7.70
CA PRO A 68 12.58 3.24 -7.98
C PRO A 68 12.85 4.29 -6.88
N GLY A 69 11.82 4.70 -6.15
CA GLY A 69 11.93 5.68 -5.08
C GLY A 69 10.56 6.11 -4.54
N PRO A 70 10.55 7.01 -3.55
CA PRO A 70 9.33 7.48 -2.92
C PRO A 70 8.50 8.35 -3.86
N ASP A 71 7.18 8.38 -3.63
CA ASP A 71 6.23 9.23 -4.37
C ASP A 71 6.19 9.00 -5.89
N VAL A 72 6.74 7.87 -6.36
CA VAL A 72 6.66 7.40 -7.75
C VAL A 72 5.54 6.37 -7.89
N ARG A 73 4.81 6.46 -9.01
CA ARG A 73 3.80 5.48 -9.39
C ARG A 73 4.46 4.18 -9.83
N VAL A 74 4.06 3.07 -9.20
CA VAL A 74 4.57 1.72 -9.47
C VAL A 74 3.44 0.85 -9.97
N LEU A 75 3.71 0.06 -11.02
CA LEU A 75 2.80 -0.94 -11.56
C LEU A 75 3.13 -2.32 -10.99
N TYR A 76 2.10 -3.11 -10.68
CA TYR A 76 2.26 -4.48 -10.21
C TYR A 76 1.37 -5.47 -10.98
N LEU A 77 1.75 -6.74 -10.92
CA LEU A 77 1.03 -7.88 -11.51
C LEU A 77 0.36 -8.73 -10.45
#